data_AF-A0A7T0WJ98-F1
#
_entry.id   AF-A0A7T0WJ98-F1
#
_cell.length_a   1.000
_cell.length_b   1.000
_cell.length_c   1.000
_cell.angle_alpha   90.00
_cell.angle_beta   90.00
_cell.angle_gamma   90.00
#
_symmetry.space_group_name_H-M   'P 1'
#
loop_
_entity.id
_entity.type
_entity.pdbx_description
1 polymer ?
#
loop_
_entity_poly.entity_id
_entity_poly.type
_entity_poly.pdbx_seq_one_letter_code
_entity_poly.pdbx_strand_id
1 'polypeptide(L)'
;MNKKEFIGLVVLICLLNFVLQIWYAGNAGDFIANYLGYPVSVFIIPIFISQLLPCVTLLASSKPLASKQKLLLFGIPCSVSVCLVFGFYLVMQYGG
;
A
#
# COMPACT_ATOMS: atom_id res chain seq x y z
N MET A 1 -22.91 2.80 1.71
CA MET A 1 -22.02 2.36 2.79
C MET A 1 -21.96 3.46 3.83
N ASN A 2 -22.14 3.13 5.11
CA ASN A 2 -22.12 4.14 6.17
C ASN A 2 -20.70 4.68 6.40
N LYS A 3 -20.57 5.90 6.93
CA LYS A 3 -19.28 6.56 7.17
C LYS A 3 -18.35 5.71 8.06
N LYS A 4 -18.91 5.09 9.11
CA LYS A 4 -18.15 4.23 10.03
C LYS A 4 -17.63 2.96 9.34
N GLU A 5 -18.46 2.33 8.51
CA GLU A 5 -18.08 1.16 7.70
C GLU A 5 -16.95 1.50 6.72
N PHE A 6 -17.02 2.68 6.09
CA PHE A 6 -15.97 3.16 5.19
C PHE A 6 -14.64 3.39 5.88
N ILE A 7 -14.65 4.04 7.05
CA ILE A 7 -13.42 4.25 7.81
C ILE A 7 -12.83 2.91 8.24
N GLY A 8 -13.65 1.99 8.75
CA GLY A 8 -13.20 0.65 9.13
C GLY A 8 -12.55 -0.11 7.96
N LEU A 9 -13.15 -0.03 6.77
CA LEU A 9 -12.60 -0.64 5.56
C LEU A 9 -11.25 -0.04 5.17
N VAL A 10 -11.12 1.29 5.18
CA VAL A 10 -9.86 1.98 4.86
C VAL A 10 -8.75 1.57 5.84
N VAL A 11 -9.06 1.55 7.14
CA VAL A 11 -8.10 1.13 8.18
C VAL A 11 -7.67 -0.33 7.96
N LEU A 12 -8.63 -1.22 7.69
CA LEU A 12 -8.33 -2.62 7.39
C LEU A 12 -7.43 -2.78 6.16
N ILE A 13 -7.72 -2.04 5.09
CA ILE A 13 -6.88 -2.04 3.88
C ILE A 13 -5.48 -1.57 4.22
N CYS A 14 -5.32 -0.48 4.97
CA CYS A 14 -4.00 0.02 5.38
C CYS A 14 -3.21 -1.02 6.20
N LEU A 15 -3.87 -1.71 7.14
CA LEU A 15 -3.22 -2.76 7.94
C LEU A 15 -2.78 -3.94 7.08
N LEU A 16 -3.64 -4.41 6.17
CA LEU A 16 -3.28 -5.48 5.23
C LEU A 16 -2.14 -5.05 4.31
N ASN A 17 -2.15 -3.79 3.87
CA ASN A 17 -1.10 -3.21 3.05
C ASN A 17 0.26 -3.23 3.76
N PHE A 18 0.25 -2.83 5.03
CA PHE A 18 1.45 -2.82 5.87
C PHE A 18 2.03 -4.23 6.03
N VAL A 19 1.20 -5.22 6.36
CA VAL A 19 1.65 -6.62 6.46
C VAL A 19 2.21 -7.13 5.13
N LEU A 20 1.53 -6.81 4.01
CA LEU A 20 1.95 -7.23 2.68
C LEU A 20 3.29 -6.59 2.27
N GLN A 21 3.51 -5.32 2.62
CA GLN A 21 4.78 -4.61 2.37
C GLN A 21 5.93 -5.17 3.20
N ILE A 22 5.70 -5.53 4.48
CA ILE A 22 6.70 -6.19 5.31
C ILE A 22 7.06 -7.55 4.72
N TRP A 23 6.05 -8.35 4.36
CA TRP A 23 6.28 -9.65 3.74
C TRP A 23 7.05 -9.53 2.43
N TYR A 24 6.67 -8.56 1.59
CA TYR A 24 7.37 -8.24 0.35
C TYR A 24 8.85 -7.91 0.62
N ALA A 25 9.12 -6.94 1.50
CA ALA A 25 10.47 -6.49 1.79
C ALA A 25 11.35 -7.62 2.36
N GLY A 26 10.79 -8.44 3.27
CA GLY A 26 11.54 -9.51 3.93
C GLY A 26 11.75 -10.78 3.08
N ASN A 27 10.95 -11.00 2.02
CA ASN A 27 10.95 -12.29 1.32
C ASN A 27 11.16 -12.18 -0.20
N ALA A 28 10.68 -11.11 -0.84
CA ALA A 28 10.73 -10.93 -2.30
C ALA A 28 11.53 -9.68 -2.73
N GLY A 29 11.77 -8.74 -1.83
CA GLY A 29 12.38 -7.44 -2.12
C GLY A 29 13.77 -7.57 -2.74
N ASP A 30 14.66 -8.36 -2.13
CA ASP A 30 16.02 -8.56 -2.65
C ASP A 30 16.04 -9.34 -3.95
N PHE A 31 15.16 -10.34 -4.10
CA PHE A 31 15.03 -11.06 -5.36
C PHE A 31 14.66 -10.09 -6.47
N ILE A 32 13.60 -9.29 -6.30
CA ILE A 32 13.16 -8.33 -7.32
C ILE A 32 14.20 -7.22 -7.55
N ALA A 33 14.91 -6.78 -6.50
CA ALA A 33 15.98 -5.79 -6.63
C ALA A 33 17.12 -6.29 -7.54
N ASN A 34 17.43 -7.59 -7.52
CA ASN A 34 18.45 -8.17 -8.39
C ASN A 34 18.03 -8.21 -9.88
N TYR A 35 16.73 -8.26 -10.20
CA TYR A 35 16.25 -8.27 -11.58
C TYR A 35 15.90 -6.88 -12.14
N LEU A 36 15.28 -6.03 -11.32
CA LEU A 36 14.71 -4.74 -11.74
C LEU A 36 15.43 -3.53 -11.15
N GLY A 37 16.39 -3.76 -10.25
CA GLY A 37 17.11 -2.72 -9.52
C GLY A 37 16.43 -2.33 -8.20
N TYR A 38 17.27 -1.90 -7.24
CA TYR A 38 16.84 -1.46 -5.90
C TYR A 38 15.78 -0.34 -5.92
N PRO A 39 15.90 0.72 -6.76
CA PRO A 39 14.90 1.78 -6.76
C PRO A 39 13.50 1.28 -7.17
N VAL A 40 13.43 0.36 -8.12
CA VAL A 40 12.16 -0.20 -8.57
C VAL A 40 11.58 -1.12 -7.50
N SER A 41 12.40 -1.99 -6.91
CA SER A 41 11.98 -2.94 -5.88
C SER A 41 11.53 -2.24 -4.59
N VAL A 42 12.24 -1.20 -4.15
CA VAL A 42 11.99 -0.53 -2.87
C VAL A 42 10.91 0.54 -2.98
N PHE A 43 10.85 1.29 -4.09
CA PHE A 43 9.91 2.41 -4.20
C PHE A 43 8.70 2.09 -5.06
N ILE A 44 8.90 1.54 -6.24
CA ILE A 44 7.82 1.42 -7.23
C ILE A 44 6.90 0.25 -6.87
N ILE A 45 7.45 -0.94 -6.66
CA ILE A 45 6.66 -2.15 -6.43
C ILE A 45 5.76 -2.04 -5.18
N PRO A 46 6.22 -1.55 -4.01
CA PRO A 46 5.36 -1.44 -2.83
C PRO A 46 4.20 -0.47 -3.03
N ILE A 47 4.41 0.62 -3.78
CA ILE A 47 3.32 1.55 -4.14
C ILE A 47 2.30 0.85 -5.04
N PHE A 48 2.72 0.06 -6.03
CA PHE A 48 1.79 -0.70 -6.86
C PHE A 48 1.02 -1.76 -6.07
N ILE A 49 1.71 -2.51 -5.21
CA ILE A 49 1.10 -3.48 -4.29
C ILE A 49 0.03 -2.80 -3.44
N SER A 50 0.29 -1.56 -3.01
CA SER A 50 -0.65 -0.82 -2.18
C SER A 50 -1.99 -0.51 -2.83
N GLN A 51 -2.04 -0.51 -4.16
CA GLN A 51 -3.26 -0.27 -4.93
C GLN A 51 -4.05 -1.54 -5.22
N LEU A 52 -3.45 -2.73 -5.08
CA LEU A 52 -4.13 -4.00 -5.33
C LEU A 52 -5.28 -4.25 -4.37
N LEU A 53 -5.08 -3.98 -3.07
CA LEU A 53 -6.11 -4.17 -2.04
C LEU A 53 -7.33 -3.25 -2.25
N PRO A 54 -7.18 -1.93 -2.51
CA PRO A 54 -8.28 -1.07 -2.95
C PRO A 54 -8.99 -1.57 -4.22
N CYS A 55 -8.25 -2.06 -5.22
CA CYS A 55 -8.83 -2.60 -6.45
C CYS A 55 -9.69 -3.85 -6.18
N VAL A 56 -9.17 -4.83 -5.44
CA VAL A 56 -9.90 -6.05 -5.07
C VAL A 56 -11.14 -5.68 -4.26
N THR A 57 -11.01 -4.73 -3.35
CA THR A 57 -12.13 -4.24 -2.55
C THR A 57 -13.22 -3.59 -3.41
N LEU A 58 -12.85 -2.81 -4.43
CA LEU A 58 -13.82 -2.24 -5.36
C LEU A 58 -14.51 -3.31 -6.19
N LEU A 59 -13.78 -4.31 -6.67
CA LEU A 59 -14.33 -5.41 -7.47
C LEU A 59 -15.27 -6.30 -6.65
N ALA A 60 -14.95 -6.53 -5.38
CA ALA A 60 -15.77 -7.31 -4.46
C ALA A 60 -16.97 -6.50 -3.90
N SER A 61 -16.97 -5.18 -4.04
CA SER A 61 -18.05 -4.34 -3.51
C SER A 61 -19.26 -4.34 -4.43
N SER A 62 -20.35 -4.92 -3.94
CA SER A 62 -21.66 -4.86 -4.59
C SER A 62 -22.37 -3.51 -4.41
N LYS A 63 -21.82 -2.60 -3.59
CA LYS A 63 -22.40 -1.27 -3.33
C LYS A 63 -21.64 -0.21 -4.13
N PRO A 64 -22.33 0.64 -4.92
CA PRO A 64 -21.66 1.73 -5.62
C PRO A 64 -21.08 2.72 -4.61
N LEU A 65 -19.75 2.93 -4.70
CA LEU A 65 -19.07 3.98 -3.95
C LEU A 65 -19.09 5.30 -4.72
N ALA A 66 -19.33 6.39 -4.02
CA ALA A 66 -19.21 7.74 -4.59
C ALA A 66 -17.76 8.04 -4.98
N SER A 67 -17.53 8.87 -6.00
CA SER A 67 -16.18 9.20 -6.50
C SER A 67 -15.25 9.73 -5.41
N LYS A 68 -15.76 10.54 -4.46
CA LYS A 68 -14.98 11.02 -3.31
C LYS A 68 -14.51 9.88 -2.39
N GLN A 69 -15.34 8.86 -2.18
CA GLN A 69 -14.99 7.70 -1.37
C GLN A 69 -13.99 6.79 -2.10
N LYS A 70 -14.14 6.62 -3.41
CA LYS A 70 -13.14 5.91 -4.23
C LYS A 70 -11.78 6.60 -4.14
N LEU A 71 -11.73 7.93 -4.27
CA LEU A 71 -10.49 8.69 -4.17
C LEU A 71 -9.81 8.51 -2.79
N LEU A 72 -10.59 8.53 -1.71
CA LEU A 72 -10.05 8.27 -0.36
C LEU A 72 -9.60 6.81 -0.15
N LEU A 73 -10.30 5.85 -0.76
CA LEU A 73 -9.97 4.42 -0.67
C LEU A 73 -8.61 4.09 -1.30
N PHE A 74 -8.22 4.82 -2.34
CA PHE A 74 -6.92 4.66 -3.01
C PHE A 74 -5.87 5.61 -2.42
N GLY A 75 -6.26 6.87 -2.17
CA GLY A 75 -5.37 7.91 -1.70
C GLY A 75 -4.78 7.63 -0.33
N ILE A 76 -5.58 7.18 0.65
CA ILE A 76 -5.11 6.95 2.01
C ILE A 76 -4.06 5.82 2.07
N PRO A 77 -4.31 4.60 1.53
CA PRO A 77 -3.31 3.55 1.51
C PRO A 77 -2.06 3.91 0.69
N CYS A 78 -2.22 4.67 -0.41
CA CYS A 78 -1.09 5.16 -1.19
C CYS A 78 -0.18 6.07 -0.36
N SER A 79 -0.76 7.10 0.27
CA SER A 79 -0.02 8.04 1.10
C SER A 79 0.70 7.35 2.25
N VAL A 80 0.04 6.41 2.92
CA VAL A 80 0.65 5.61 4.00
C VAL A 80 1.83 4.79 3.47
N SER A 81 1.71 4.19 2.29
CA SER A 81 2.78 3.39 1.66
C SER A 81 3.97 4.24 1.25
N VAL A 82 3.74 5.43 0.68
CA VAL A 82 4.82 6.37 0.35
C VAL A 82 5.56 6.82 1.60
N CYS A 83 4.83 7.15 2.68
CA CYS A 83 5.44 7.52 3.96
C CYS A 83 6.26 6.36 4.56
N LEU A 84 5.76 5.13 4.48
CA LEU A 84 6.47 3.93 4.95
C LEU A 84 7.76 3.69 4.18
N VAL A 85 7.68 3.67 2.85
CA VAL A 85 8.83 3.45 1.98
C VAL A 85 9.89 4.54 2.20
N PHE A 86 9.47 5.81 2.28
CA PHE A 86 10.39 6.92 2.54
C PHE A 86 11.01 6.83 3.94
N GLY A 87 10.22 6.46 4.95
CA GLY A 87 10.71 6.21 6.30
C GLY A 87 11.74 5.09 6.34
N PHE A 88 11.47 3.95 5.70
CA PHE A 88 12.43 2.84 5.60
C PHE A 88 13.71 3.24 4.89
N TYR A 89 13.61 3.99 3.79
CA TYR A 89 14.78 4.50 3.08
C TYR A 89 15.66 5.39 3.97
N LEU A 90 15.05 6.33 4.70
CA LEU A 90 15.79 7.20 5.62
C LEU A 90 16.47 6.41 6.74
N VAL A 91 15.78 5.43 7.33
CA VAL A 91 16.37 4.56 8.36
C VAL A 91 17.55 3.76 7.79
N MET A 92 17.45 3.24 6.57
CA MET A 92 18.55 2.51 5.95
C MET A 92 19.75 3.39 5.57
N GLN A 93 19.52 4.63 5.14
CA GLN A 93 20.59 5.57 4.74
C GLN A 93 21.28 6.23 5.94
N TYR A 94 20.53 6.60 6.99
CA TYR A 94 21.02 7.46 8.08
C TYR A 94 20.96 6.81 9.47
N GLY A 95 20.37 5.63 9.60
CA GLY A 95 20.28 4.90 10.86
C GLY A 95 21.47 3.97 11.15
N GLY A 96 22.54 4.07 10.36
CA GLY A 96 23.81 3.35 10.54
C GLY A 96 24.75 4.07 11.51
#